data_AF-A0A3A0ES54-F1
#
_entry.id   AF-A0A3A0ES54-F1
#
_cell.length_a   1.000
_cell.length_b   1.000
_cell.length_c   1.000
_cell.angle_alpha   90.00
_cell.angle_beta   90.00
_cell.angle_gamma   90.00
#
_symmetry.space_group_name_H-M   'P 1'
#
loop_
_entity.id
_entity.type
_entity.pdbx_description
1 polymer ?
#
loop_
_entity_poly.entity_id
_entity_poly.type
_entity_poly.pdbx_seq_one_letter_code
_entity_poly.pdbx_strand_id
1 'polypeptide(L)'
;LAAAARGSGLLAVAPGVERAQLATRRPLVLDPQAIDMVAYVPAALPAVAAAIEGLYGVDFASPRAEDRNRSVVPVATVRAVWERRSAPEWEDAARRFGFADVLAPASWRLALPELARTPAFVLYRAPTP
;
A
#
# COMPACT_ATOMS: atom_id res chain seq x y z
N LEU A 1 -1.72 5.59 -14.51
CA LEU A 1 -0.67 6.23 -13.67
C LEU A 1 -0.67 7.76 -13.78
N ALA A 2 -0.90 8.36 -14.96
CA ALA A 2 -0.97 9.82 -15.10
C ALA A 2 -1.96 10.52 -14.14
N ALA A 3 -3.12 9.91 -13.85
CA ALA A 3 -4.05 10.42 -12.85
C ALA A 3 -3.45 10.46 -11.44
N ALA A 4 -2.78 9.37 -11.02
CA ALA A 4 -2.12 9.29 -9.73
C ALA A 4 -1.00 10.35 -9.61
N ALA A 5 -0.26 10.62 -10.69
CA ALA A 5 0.82 11.59 -10.75
C ALA A 5 0.37 13.06 -10.60
N ARG A 6 -0.92 13.36 -10.83
CA ARG A 6 -1.50 14.69 -10.62
C ARG A 6 -2.01 14.91 -9.19
N GLY A 7 -2.14 13.84 -8.40
CA GLY A 7 -2.55 13.93 -7.00
C GLY A 7 -1.43 14.46 -6.10
N SER A 8 -1.79 14.83 -4.87
CA SER A 8 -0.88 15.30 -3.83
C SER A 8 -0.93 14.41 -2.59
N GLY A 9 0.07 14.50 -1.73
CA GLY A 9 0.17 13.68 -0.51
C GLY A 9 0.66 12.25 -0.78
N LEU A 10 0.73 11.46 0.30
CA LEU A 10 1.24 10.09 0.26
C LEU A 10 0.31 9.17 -0.54
N LEU A 11 0.92 8.19 -1.21
CA LEU A 11 0.24 7.13 -1.94
C LEU A 11 0.42 5.80 -1.20
N ALA A 12 -0.69 5.15 -0.84
CA ALA A 12 -0.66 3.74 -0.45
C ALA A 12 -0.63 2.88 -1.72
N VAL A 13 0.31 1.94 -1.80
CA VAL A 13 0.54 1.14 -3.01
C VAL A 13 0.43 -0.33 -2.67
N ALA A 14 -0.37 -1.06 -3.45
CA ALA A 14 -0.49 -2.51 -3.32
C ALA A 14 0.78 -3.22 -3.85
N PRO A 15 1.16 -4.38 -3.29
CA PRO A 15 2.18 -5.23 -3.90
C PRO A 15 1.77 -5.64 -5.32
N GLY A 16 2.75 -5.76 -6.22
CA GLY A 16 2.54 -5.97 -7.66
C GLY A 16 2.36 -4.70 -8.49
N VAL A 17 2.37 -3.51 -7.87
CA VAL A 17 2.49 -2.23 -8.57
C VAL A 17 3.94 -1.76 -8.53
N GLU A 18 4.71 -2.20 -9.51
CA GLU A 18 6.14 -1.89 -9.57
C GLU A 18 6.43 -0.42 -9.90
N ARG A 19 7.53 0.11 -9.35
CA ARG A 19 8.09 1.44 -9.67
C ARG A 19 7.07 2.58 -9.50
N ALA A 20 6.11 2.42 -8.59
CA ALA A 20 5.01 3.37 -8.40
C ALA A 20 5.53 4.78 -8.09
N GLN A 21 6.58 4.90 -7.27
CA GLN A 21 7.20 6.18 -6.93
C GLN A 21 7.78 6.87 -8.17
N LEU A 22 8.53 6.15 -9.02
CA LEU A 22 9.11 6.69 -10.25
C LEU A 22 8.02 7.12 -11.25
N ALA A 23 6.99 6.29 -11.41
CA ALA A 23 5.94 6.53 -12.40
C ALA A 23 4.96 7.64 -12.00
N THR A 24 4.74 7.83 -10.69
CA THR A 24 3.80 8.83 -10.18
C THR A 24 4.48 10.09 -9.66
N ARG A 25 5.78 10.05 -9.35
CA ARG A 25 6.53 11.10 -8.65
C ARG A 25 5.90 11.52 -7.32
N ARG A 26 5.16 10.60 -6.69
CA ARG A 26 4.56 10.82 -5.37
C ARG A 26 5.31 10.06 -4.29
N PRO A 27 5.41 10.63 -3.08
CA PRO A 27 5.93 9.90 -1.94
C PRO A 27 4.97 8.74 -1.61
N LEU A 28 5.53 7.60 -1.22
CA LEU A 28 4.78 6.41 -0.84
C LEU A 28 4.74 6.30 0.68
N VAL A 29 3.69 5.68 1.22
CA VAL A 29 3.70 5.27 2.64
C VAL A 29 4.83 4.27 2.89
N LEU A 30 4.93 3.28 2.01
CA LEU A 30 5.95 2.24 1.96
C LEU A 30 6.00 1.72 0.52
N ASP A 31 7.17 1.36 0.01
CA ASP A 31 7.27 0.56 -1.22
C ASP A 31 7.12 -0.92 -0.87
N PRO A 32 6.00 -1.59 -1.20
CA PRO A 32 5.79 -3.00 -0.85
C PRO A 32 6.67 -3.96 -1.66
N GLN A 33 7.47 -3.46 -2.61
CA GLN A 33 8.38 -4.25 -3.44
C GLN A 33 9.85 -4.19 -2.98
N ALA A 34 10.17 -3.40 -1.95
CA ALA A 34 11.54 -3.14 -1.51
C ALA A 34 11.64 -2.97 0.01
N ILE A 35 11.07 -3.91 0.78
CA ILE A 35 11.09 -3.84 2.26
C ILE A 35 12.46 -4.22 2.85
N ASP A 36 13.35 -4.81 2.06
CA ASP A 36 14.73 -5.15 2.40
C ASP A 36 15.62 -3.92 2.67
N MET A 37 15.20 -2.74 2.19
CA MET A 37 15.89 -1.48 2.46
C MET A 37 15.93 -1.12 3.96
N VAL A 38 15.04 -1.70 4.77
CA VAL A 38 14.97 -1.42 6.22
C VAL A 38 16.26 -1.77 6.96
N ALA A 39 17.03 -2.76 6.47
CA ALA A 39 18.29 -3.16 7.07
C ALA A 39 19.36 -2.05 7.02
N TYR A 40 19.26 -1.14 6.05
CA TYR A 40 20.18 0.00 5.91
C TYR A 40 19.82 1.19 6.80
N VAL A 41 18.58 1.24 7.30
CA VAL A 41 18.11 2.29 8.22
C VAL A 41 17.35 1.62 9.38
N PRO A 42 18.04 0.95 10.33
CA PRO A 42 17.39 0.23 11.41
C PRO A 42 16.43 1.08 12.25
N ALA A 43 16.71 2.39 12.38
CA ALA A 43 15.84 3.34 13.06
C ALA A 43 14.44 3.48 12.42
N ALA A 44 14.29 3.14 11.14
CA ALA A 44 13.01 3.13 10.43
C ALA A 44 12.17 1.88 10.70
N LEU A 45 12.75 0.83 11.30
CA LEU A 45 12.10 -0.45 11.54
C LEU A 45 10.73 -0.33 12.24
N PRO A 46 10.55 0.47 13.31
CA PRO A 46 9.25 0.59 13.96
C PRO A 46 8.17 1.17 13.03
N ALA A 47 8.53 2.15 12.20
CA ALA A 47 7.58 2.76 11.26
C ALA A 47 7.22 1.81 10.11
N VAL A 48 8.21 1.07 9.59
CA VAL A 48 8.00 0.05 8.55
C VAL A 48 7.13 -1.09 9.08
N ALA A 49 7.41 -1.61 10.27
CA ALA A 49 6.61 -2.65 10.91
C ALA A 49 5.16 -2.19 11.12
N ALA A 50 4.96 -0.96 11.64
CA ALA A 50 3.63 -0.40 11.83
C ALA A 50 2.84 -0.28 10.51
N ALA A 51 3.50 0.06 9.40
CA ALA A 51 2.87 0.09 8.08
C ALA A 51 2.55 -1.32 7.56
N ILE A 52 3.49 -2.26 7.64
CA ILE A 52 3.30 -3.65 7.18
C ILE A 52 2.15 -4.33 7.95
N GLU A 53 2.09 -4.15 9.26
CA GLU A 53 1.03 -4.72 10.08
C GLU A 53 -0.30 -3.97 9.90
N GLY A 54 -0.29 -2.64 10.03
CA GLY A 54 -1.53 -1.87 10.06
C GLY A 54 -2.14 -1.57 8.68
N LEU A 55 -1.32 -1.33 7.66
CA LEU A 55 -1.81 -1.06 6.31
C LEU A 55 -1.95 -2.34 5.48
N TYR A 56 -0.97 -3.24 5.56
CA TYR A 56 -0.89 -4.44 4.72
C TYR A 56 -1.43 -5.72 5.39
N GLY A 57 -1.63 -5.71 6.72
CA GLY A 57 -2.18 -6.86 7.45
C GLY A 57 -1.25 -8.06 7.51
N VAL A 58 0.06 -7.81 7.46
CA VAL A 58 1.10 -8.84 7.48
C VAL A 58 1.86 -8.74 8.79
N ASP A 59 2.03 -9.86 9.48
CA ASP A 59 2.87 -9.92 10.69
C ASP A 59 4.34 -9.74 10.29
N PHE A 60 4.92 -8.61 10.72
CA PHE A 60 6.29 -8.26 10.37
C PHE A 60 7.32 -9.07 11.17
N ALA A 61 7.04 -9.32 12.44
CA ALA A 61 7.97 -10.01 13.35
C ALA A 61 7.95 -11.53 13.16
N SER A 62 6.80 -12.09 12.78
CA SER A 62 6.57 -13.51 12.60
C SER A 62 5.84 -13.83 11.28
N PRO A 63 6.49 -13.60 10.12
CA PRO A 63 5.89 -13.90 8.82
C PRO A 63 5.64 -15.41 8.65
N ARG A 64 4.64 -15.74 7.84
CA ARG A 64 4.34 -17.13 7.44
C ARG A 64 5.56 -17.75 6.75
N ALA A 65 5.71 -19.06 6.86
CA ALA A 65 6.86 -19.77 6.31
C ALA A 65 7.09 -19.50 4.81
N GLU A 66 6.00 -19.38 4.03
CA GLU A 66 6.01 -19.09 2.59
C GLU A 66 6.47 -17.66 2.23
N ASP A 67 6.36 -16.74 3.18
CA ASP A 67 6.67 -15.31 3.03
C ASP A 67 8.09 -14.97 3.55
N ARG A 68 8.75 -15.92 4.22
CA ARG A 68 10.13 -15.75 4.71
C ARG A 68 11.12 -15.58 3.56
N ASN A 69 12.21 -14.85 3.82
CA ASN A 69 13.28 -14.56 2.87
C ASN A 69 12.81 -13.83 1.60
N ARG A 70 11.69 -13.10 1.67
CA ARG A 70 11.21 -12.24 0.59
C ARG A 70 11.43 -10.78 0.93
N SER A 71 11.84 -9.99 -0.06
CA SER A 71 11.96 -8.53 0.02
C SER A 71 10.66 -7.79 -0.34
N VAL A 72 9.55 -8.52 -0.44
CA VAL A 72 8.26 -8.00 -0.91
C VAL A 72 7.14 -8.39 0.03
N VAL A 73 6.14 -7.52 0.15
CA VAL A 73 4.92 -7.82 0.90
C VAL A 73 4.06 -8.83 0.12
N PRO A 74 3.52 -9.89 0.76
CA PRO A 74 2.78 -10.96 0.07
C PRO A 74 1.49 -10.50 -0.61
N VAL A 75 1.43 -10.62 -1.94
CA VAL A 75 0.29 -10.17 -2.77
C VAL A 75 -1.05 -10.77 -2.33
N ALA A 76 -1.10 -12.09 -2.11
CA ALA A 76 -2.35 -12.79 -1.78
C ALA A 76 -2.91 -12.35 -0.42
N THR A 77 -2.03 -12.25 0.60
CA THR A 77 -2.40 -11.81 1.95
C THR A 77 -2.91 -10.37 1.92
N VAL A 78 -2.17 -9.46 1.28
CA VAL A 78 -2.58 -8.05 1.21
C VAL A 78 -3.88 -7.88 0.46
N ARG A 79 -4.07 -8.58 -0.68
CA ARG A 79 -5.33 -8.54 -1.42
C ARG A 79 -6.51 -8.93 -0.53
N ALA A 80 -6.39 -10.04 0.19
CA ALA A 80 -7.45 -10.53 1.07
C ALA A 80 -7.76 -9.56 2.22
N VAL A 81 -6.77 -8.81 2.70
CA VAL A 81 -6.95 -7.77 3.73
C VAL A 81 -7.62 -6.53 3.12
N TRP A 82 -7.08 -6.02 2.02
CA TRP A 82 -7.53 -4.79 1.39
C TRP A 82 -8.94 -4.88 0.81
N GLU A 83 -9.30 -6.01 0.18
CA GLU A 83 -10.64 -6.22 -0.39
C GLU A 83 -11.72 -6.45 0.69
N ARG A 84 -11.34 -6.93 1.89
CA ARG A 84 -12.27 -7.07 3.03
C ARG A 84 -12.47 -5.77 3.81
N ARG A 85 -11.52 -4.84 3.71
CA ARG A 85 -11.52 -3.60 4.46
C ARG A 85 -12.68 -2.71 4.02
N SER A 86 -13.51 -2.31 4.98
CA SER A 86 -14.62 -1.39 4.83
C SER A 86 -14.14 0.06 4.68
N ALA A 87 -15.04 0.95 4.23
CA ALA A 87 -14.71 2.37 4.09
C ALA A 87 -14.24 3.03 5.41
N PRO A 88 -14.87 2.79 6.59
CA PRO A 88 -14.37 3.33 7.86
C PRO A 88 -12.98 2.82 8.23
N GLU A 89 -12.68 1.54 8.00
CA GLU A 89 -11.34 1.00 8.26
C GLU A 89 -10.29 1.59 7.31
N TRP A 90 -10.68 1.94 6.08
CA TRP A 90 -9.82 2.67 5.16
C TRP A 90 -9.58 4.12 5.61
N GLU A 91 -10.60 4.80 6.13
CA GLU A 91 -10.48 6.14 6.71
C GLU A 91 -9.52 6.13 7.90
N ASP A 92 -9.65 5.16 8.81
CA ASP A 92 -8.75 4.98 9.94
C ASP A 92 -7.30 4.75 9.48
N ALA A 93 -7.10 3.90 8.47
CA ALA A 93 -5.78 3.67 7.90
C ALA A 93 -5.22 4.95 7.24
N ALA A 94 -6.06 5.70 6.50
CA ALA A 94 -5.67 6.95 5.85
C ALA A 94 -5.24 8.01 6.87
N ARG A 95 -5.98 8.16 7.98
CA ARG A 95 -5.59 9.05 9.08
C ARG A 95 -4.30 8.61 9.75
N ARG A 96 -4.16 7.31 10.04
CA ARG A 96 -2.98 6.76 10.72
C ARG A 96 -1.70 6.89 9.90
N PHE A 97 -1.78 6.67 8.58
CA PHE A 97 -0.60 6.61 7.70
C PHE A 97 -0.47 7.80 6.74
N GLY A 98 -1.42 8.73 6.76
CA GLY A 98 -1.36 10.00 6.04
C GLY A 98 -1.47 9.91 4.51
N PHE A 99 -2.01 8.82 3.96
CA PHE A 99 -2.20 8.69 2.51
C PHE A 99 -3.52 9.28 2.04
N ALA A 100 -3.48 9.91 0.87
CA ALA A 100 -4.65 10.52 0.24
C ALA A 100 -5.31 9.60 -0.79
N ASP A 101 -4.53 8.72 -1.41
CA ASP A 101 -4.99 7.82 -2.46
C ASP A 101 -4.39 6.42 -2.30
N VAL A 102 -5.05 5.43 -2.90
CA VAL A 102 -4.62 4.03 -2.93
C VAL A 102 -4.47 3.57 -4.39
N LEU A 103 -3.32 3.02 -4.75
CA LEU A 103 -3.04 2.46 -6.07
C LEU A 103 -2.93 0.94 -5.99
N ALA A 104 -3.78 0.24 -6.74
CA ALA A 104 -3.84 -1.22 -6.75
C ALA A 104 -3.95 -1.80 -8.17
N PRO A 105 -3.65 -3.09 -8.38
CA PRO A 105 -3.96 -3.78 -9.63
C PRO A 105 -5.45 -3.69 -9.97
N ALA A 106 -5.79 -3.63 -11.26
CA ALA A 106 -7.18 -3.45 -11.70
C ALA A 106 -8.11 -4.62 -11.36
N SER A 107 -7.55 -5.78 -11.05
CA SER A 107 -8.26 -6.96 -10.56
C SER A 107 -8.70 -6.87 -9.10
N TRP A 108 -8.16 -5.91 -8.33
CA TRP A 108 -8.50 -5.71 -6.93
C TRP A 108 -9.75 -4.84 -6.81
N ARG A 109 -10.63 -5.19 -5.86
CA ARG A 109 -11.86 -4.44 -5.57
C ARG A 109 -11.85 -3.90 -4.15
N LEU A 110 -11.61 -2.60 -4.00
CA LEU A 110 -11.56 -1.94 -2.71
C LEU A 110 -12.89 -1.23 -2.42
N ALA A 111 -13.30 -1.17 -1.15
CA ALA A 111 -14.47 -0.41 -0.70
C ALA A 111 -14.19 1.11 -0.66
N LEU A 112 -13.74 1.67 -1.78
CA LEU A 112 -13.31 3.06 -1.94
C LEU A 112 -13.81 3.65 -3.27
N PRO A 113 -14.01 4.97 -3.36
CA PRO A 113 -14.32 5.63 -4.63
C PRO A 113 -13.17 5.51 -5.64
N GLU A 114 -13.47 5.03 -6.86
CA GLU A 114 -12.51 5.01 -7.96
C GLU A 114 -12.33 6.42 -8.54
N LEU A 115 -11.08 6.88 -8.65
CA LEU A 115 -10.71 8.15 -9.30
C LEU A 115 -10.31 7.94 -10.75
N ALA A 116 -9.64 6.83 -11.05
CA ALA A 116 -9.21 6.48 -12.40
C ALA A 116 -8.93 4.99 -12.50
N ARG A 117 -9.17 4.42 -13.68
CA ARG A 117 -8.92 3.02 -14.00
C ARG A 117 -8.18 2.89 -15.33
N THR A 118 -7.23 1.97 -15.38
CA THR A 118 -6.61 1.46 -16.60
C THR A 118 -6.80 -0.06 -16.63
N PRO A 119 -6.46 -0.75 -17.73
CA PRO A 119 -6.48 -2.21 -17.75
C PRO A 119 -5.59 -2.88 -16.70
N ALA A 120 -4.53 -2.20 -16.26
CA ALA A 120 -3.56 -2.73 -15.30
C ALA A 120 -3.79 -2.26 -13.87
N PHE A 121 -4.27 -1.02 -13.66
CA PHE A 121 -4.31 -0.39 -12.34
C PHE A 121 -5.60 0.38 -12.09
N VAL A 122 -5.96 0.51 -10.82
CA VAL A 122 -7.03 1.39 -10.33
C VAL A 122 -6.47 2.30 -9.25
N LEU A 123 -6.82 3.58 -9.36
CA LEU A 123 -6.56 4.60 -8.36
C LEU A 123 -7.86 4.85 -7.60
N TYR A 124 -7.80 4.71 -6.28
CA TYR A 124 -8.90 4.97 -5.37
C TYR A 124 -8.59 6.21 -4.52
N ARG A 125 -9.63 6.95 -4.16
CA ARG A 125 -9.55 8.04 -3.17
C ARG A 125 -9.67 7.44 -1.77
N ALA A 126 -8.74 7.76 -0.87
CA ALA A 126 -8.93 7.44 0.54
C ALA A 126 -10.00 8.36 1.15
N PRO A 127 -10.88 7.88 2.04
CA PRO A 127 -11.88 8.72 2.67
C PRO A 127 -11.16 9.76 3.52
N THR A 128 -11.47 11.04 3.31
CA THR A 128 -11.12 12.09 4.25
C THR A 128 -12.18 12.14 5.36
N PRO A 129 -11.80 12.43 6.60
CA PRO A 129 -12.77 12.87 7.60
C PRO A 129 -13.49 14.15 7.16
#